data_AF-A0A351L4K0-F1
#
_entry.id   AF-A0A351L4K0-F1
#
_cell.length_a   1.000
_cell.length_b   1.000
_cell.length_c   1.000
_cell.angle_alpha   90.00
_cell.angle_beta   90.00
_cell.angle_gamma   90.00
#
_symmetry.space_group_name_H-M   'P 1'
#
loop_
_entity.id
_entity.type
_entity.pdbx_description
1 polymer ?
#
loop_
_entity_poly.entity_id
_entity_poly.type
_entity_poly.pdbx_seq_one_letter_code
_entity_poly.pdbx_strand_id
1 'polypeptide(L)'
;MSAAPIQIQRHRAAKMRSALSPLMQTAIASGVVTKQTTIFDYGCGRGKDVELLAAQGYAIAGYDPYYFPDNPIGAADVVMLSYVLNTIECPAEREQVMLRAYELSRVHLVVGVIIQPQHHLPQRGAVPYNDGYLTRWQTFEKHWLANDFRAWVEAIFGISPRRLAQGAYCIPKQPTLLVPLHSPELRQQALRTLQAELVELEKQWVLPRDAHLERHRRKGHTYWRIKSRSRSLPGGKKLLYLGRADSDAYARAMAALQRRDAVNLLRRRIAVVQKYYL
;
A
#
# COMPACT_ATOMS: atom_id res chain seq x y z
N MET A 1 41.16 -2.90 -5.68
CA MET A 1 40.92 -2.30 -4.36
C MET A 1 39.41 -2.15 -4.21
N SER A 2 38.76 -2.91 -3.33
CA SER A 2 37.33 -2.65 -3.08
C SER A 2 37.24 -1.33 -2.31
N ALA A 3 36.41 -0.41 -2.80
CA ALA A 3 36.11 0.80 -2.05
C ALA A 3 35.52 0.39 -0.70
N ALA A 4 35.93 1.08 0.39
CA ALA A 4 35.33 0.87 1.70
C ALA A 4 33.81 1.08 1.60
N PRO A 5 33.00 0.28 2.33
CA PRO A 5 31.55 0.42 2.28
C PRO A 5 31.15 1.85 2.69
N ILE A 6 30.39 2.53 1.83
CA ILE A 6 29.88 3.88 2.10
C ILE A 6 28.87 3.77 3.26
N GLN A 7 29.19 4.37 4.41
CA GLN A 7 28.27 4.44 5.53
C GLN A 7 27.23 5.55 5.31
N ILE A 8 25.95 5.18 5.24
CA ILE A 8 24.85 6.11 4.99
C ILE A 8 24.33 6.69 6.30
N GLN A 9 24.31 8.02 6.40
CA GLN A 9 23.99 8.78 7.59
C GLN A 9 22.49 9.10 7.67
N ARG A 10 21.63 8.07 7.73
CA ARG A 10 20.15 8.22 7.65
C ARG A 10 19.58 9.27 8.60
N HIS A 11 20.09 9.34 9.83
CA HIS A 11 19.64 10.28 10.86
C HIS A 11 19.75 11.75 10.45
N ARG A 12 20.64 12.10 9.50
CA ARG A 12 20.80 13.47 8.98
C ARG A 12 19.68 13.88 8.01
N ALA A 13 18.89 12.94 7.50
CA ALA A 13 17.74 13.23 6.66
C ALA A 13 16.54 13.79 7.45
N ALA A 14 16.52 13.61 8.78
CA ALA A 14 15.46 14.14 9.64
C ALA A 14 15.51 15.67 9.70
N LYS A 15 14.55 16.32 9.02
CA LYS A 15 14.45 17.78 8.94
C LYS A 15 14.00 18.38 10.27
N MET A 16 14.70 19.43 10.70
CA MET A 16 14.21 20.33 11.77
C MET A 16 13.08 21.19 11.22
N ARG A 17 11.98 21.27 11.96
CA ARG A 17 10.77 22.02 11.60
C ARG A 17 10.07 22.54 12.84
N SER A 18 9.34 23.65 12.69
CA SER A 18 8.50 24.23 13.75
C SER A 18 7.02 23.81 13.63
N ALA A 19 6.64 23.19 12.52
CA ALA A 19 5.26 22.81 12.20
C ALA A 19 5.11 21.31 11.93
N LEU A 20 3.85 20.85 11.89
CA LEU A 20 3.49 19.47 11.52
C LEU A 20 4.00 19.11 10.13
N SER A 21 4.26 17.82 9.89
CA SER A 21 4.77 17.37 8.61
C SER A 21 3.67 17.43 7.56
N PRO A 22 4.00 17.59 6.26
CA PRO A 22 2.98 17.57 5.21
C PRO A 22 2.12 16.31 5.24
N LEU A 23 2.71 15.15 5.57
CA LEU A 23 1.96 13.89 5.70
C LEU A 23 0.99 13.94 6.87
N MET A 24 1.43 14.40 8.04
CA MET A 24 0.58 14.48 9.23
C MET A 24 -0.58 15.47 9.03
N GLN A 25 -0.30 16.64 8.46
CA GLN A 25 -1.33 17.62 8.08
C GLN A 25 -2.36 17.00 7.12
N THR A 26 -1.89 16.28 6.10
CA THR A 26 -2.75 15.60 5.12
C THR A 26 -3.61 14.52 5.79
N ALA A 27 -3.03 13.73 6.69
CA ALA A 27 -3.74 12.66 7.38
C ALA A 27 -4.89 13.22 8.26
N ILE A 28 -4.63 14.32 8.97
CA ILE A 28 -5.64 15.03 9.77
C ILE A 28 -6.73 15.62 8.86
N ALA A 29 -6.35 16.36 7.81
CA ALA A 29 -7.31 16.97 6.89
C ALA A 29 -8.20 15.94 6.18
N SER A 30 -7.69 14.73 5.95
CA SER A 30 -8.44 13.63 5.34
C SER A 30 -9.37 12.87 6.29
N GLY A 31 -9.34 13.18 7.59
CA GLY A 31 -10.10 12.50 8.64
C GLY A 31 -9.57 11.10 9.00
N VAL A 32 -8.40 10.70 8.49
CA VAL A 32 -7.76 9.42 8.87
C VAL A 32 -7.20 9.50 10.27
N VAL A 33 -6.59 10.64 10.61
CA VAL A 33 -6.09 10.94 11.96
C VAL A 33 -7.08 11.85 12.66
N THR A 34 -7.60 11.41 13.80
CA THR A 34 -8.52 12.18 14.64
C THR A 34 -8.08 12.12 16.10
N LYS A 35 -8.74 12.88 16.99
CA LYS A 35 -8.47 12.79 18.43
C LYS A 35 -8.94 11.47 19.05
N GLN A 36 -9.77 10.72 18.34
CA GLN A 36 -10.30 9.42 18.78
C GLN A 36 -9.43 8.24 18.34
N THR A 37 -8.51 8.45 17.39
CA THR A 37 -7.57 7.42 16.94
C THR A 37 -6.29 7.45 17.76
N THR A 38 -5.79 6.29 18.16
CA THR A 38 -4.40 6.13 18.63
C THR A 38 -3.43 6.18 17.44
N ILE A 39 -2.33 6.90 17.59
CA ILE A 39 -1.36 7.17 16.52
C ILE A 39 0.03 6.69 16.94
N PHE A 40 0.75 6.06 16.02
CA PHE A 40 2.15 5.71 16.22
C PHE A 40 3.00 6.17 15.03
N ASP A 41 3.94 7.10 15.26
CA ASP A 41 4.85 7.62 14.24
C ASP A 41 6.14 6.78 14.19
N TYR A 42 6.21 5.85 13.24
CA TYR A 42 7.31 4.89 13.09
C TYR A 42 8.40 5.48 12.22
N GLY A 43 9.52 5.84 12.83
CA GLY A 43 10.56 6.69 12.26
C GLY A 43 10.26 8.18 12.43
N CYS A 44 9.90 8.60 13.65
CA CYS A 44 9.47 9.97 13.94
C CYS A 44 10.59 11.02 13.83
N GLY A 45 11.84 10.60 13.59
CA GLY A 45 13.00 11.49 13.50
C GLY A 45 13.17 12.23 14.81
N ARG A 46 13.20 13.56 14.75
CA ARG A 46 13.34 14.44 15.92
C ARG A 46 12.05 14.59 16.76
N GLY A 47 10.97 13.88 16.42
CA GLY A 47 9.77 13.79 17.25
C GLY A 47 8.83 14.99 17.17
N LYS A 48 9.02 15.93 16.24
CA LYS A 48 8.23 17.19 16.22
C LYS A 48 6.73 16.98 16.01
N ASP A 49 6.32 16.01 15.19
CA ASP A 49 4.89 15.68 15.04
C ASP A 49 4.31 15.14 16.35
N VAL A 50 5.05 14.24 17.02
CA VAL A 50 4.66 13.66 18.31
C VAL A 50 4.48 14.76 19.35
N GLU A 51 5.47 15.67 19.48
CA GLU A 51 5.43 16.80 20.40
C GLU A 51 4.20 17.70 20.17
N LEU A 52 4.00 18.16 18.93
CA LEU A 52 2.93 19.10 18.59
C LEU A 52 1.54 18.48 18.74
N LEU A 53 1.35 17.23 18.33
CA LEU A 53 0.05 16.56 18.41
C LEU A 53 -0.28 16.13 19.84
N ALA A 54 0.70 15.67 20.63
CA ALA A 54 0.48 15.37 22.05
C ALA A 54 0.02 16.64 22.80
N ALA A 55 0.66 17.78 22.54
CA ALA A 55 0.26 19.08 23.13
C ALA A 55 -1.15 19.53 22.71
N GLN A 56 -1.66 19.04 21.58
CA GLN A 56 -3.03 19.29 21.10
C GLN A 56 -4.06 18.26 21.60
N GLY A 57 -3.63 17.29 22.41
CA GLY A 57 -4.49 16.27 23.00
C GLY A 57 -4.76 15.05 22.10
N TYR A 58 -3.89 14.77 21.13
CA TYR A 58 -3.92 13.50 20.39
C TYR A 58 -3.22 12.40 21.18
N ALA A 59 -3.74 11.17 21.11
CA ALA A 59 -3.07 9.99 21.61
C ALA A 59 -2.00 9.53 20.61
N ILE A 60 -0.78 10.06 20.73
CA ILE A 60 0.33 9.77 19.82
C ILE A 60 1.59 9.34 20.58
N ALA A 61 2.27 8.33 20.04
CA ALA A 61 3.63 7.96 20.42
C ALA A 61 4.51 7.86 19.16
N GLY A 62 5.83 7.81 19.32
CA GLY A 62 6.73 7.63 18.19
C GLY A 62 8.01 6.93 18.58
N TYR A 63 8.63 6.31 17.59
CA TYR A 63 9.92 5.61 17.69
C TYR A 63 10.82 6.07 16.56
N ASP A 64 12.11 6.21 16.84
CA ASP A 64 13.13 6.43 15.82
C ASP A 64 14.41 5.69 16.23
N PRO A 65 15.02 4.88 15.35
CA PRO A 65 16.18 4.06 15.71
C PRO A 65 17.42 4.86 16.11
N TYR A 66 17.47 6.16 15.79
CA TYR A 66 18.58 7.03 16.17
C TYR A 66 18.19 8.00 17.29
N TYR A 67 17.07 8.71 17.14
CA TYR A 67 16.69 9.78 18.07
C TYR A 67 15.95 9.29 19.31
N PHE A 68 15.21 8.18 19.19
CA PHE A 68 14.40 7.62 20.28
C PHE A 68 14.45 6.08 20.29
N PRO A 69 15.66 5.47 20.40
CA PRO A 69 15.83 4.02 20.28
C PRO A 69 15.17 3.24 21.42
N ASP A 70 15.04 3.87 22.60
CA ASP A 70 14.49 3.24 23.80
C ASP A 70 12.97 3.38 23.91
N ASN A 71 12.32 4.12 22.99
CA ASN A 71 10.87 4.26 23.00
C ASN A 71 10.20 2.93 22.65
N PRO A 72 9.16 2.50 23.40
CA PRO A 72 8.48 1.25 23.13
C PRO A 72 7.77 1.31 21.77
N ILE A 73 7.94 0.25 20.99
CA ILE A 73 7.23 0.07 19.73
C ILE A 73 5.87 -0.58 20.01
N GLY A 74 4.79 0.15 19.75
CA GLY A 74 3.42 -0.27 20.06
C GLY A 74 2.48 -0.22 18.86
N ALA A 75 1.45 -1.07 18.88
CA ALA A 75 0.38 -1.02 17.90
C ALA A 75 -0.57 0.15 18.14
N ALA A 76 -1.08 0.75 17.06
CA ALA A 76 -1.96 1.91 17.06
C ALA A 76 -3.03 1.81 15.96
N ASP A 77 -4.11 2.58 16.08
CA ASP A 77 -5.16 2.63 15.05
C ASP A 77 -4.59 3.13 13.72
N VAL A 78 -3.77 4.17 13.79
CA VAL A 78 -3.04 4.73 12.65
C VAL A 78 -1.55 4.66 12.91
N VAL A 79 -0.82 3.92 12.06
CA VAL A 79 0.64 3.98 12.03
C VAL A 79 1.07 4.91 10.91
N MET A 80 1.94 5.85 11.23
CA MET A 80 2.51 6.81 10.29
C MET A 80 3.91 6.38 9.88
N LEU A 81 4.21 6.51 8.59
CA LEU A 81 5.52 6.25 8.02
C LEU A 81 5.93 7.43 7.15
N SER A 82 6.41 8.48 7.82
CA SER A 82 6.60 9.82 7.25
C SER A 82 7.95 9.94 6.53
N TYR A 83 7.99 9.65 5.23
CA TYR A 83 9.20 9.74 4.38
C TYR A 83 10.36 8.81 4.79
N VAL A 84 10.11 7.86 5.69
CA VAL A 84 11.09 6.88 6.18
C VAL A 84 11.59 5.98 5.06
N LEU A 85 10.71 5.55 4.15
CA LEU A 85 11.14 4.74 2.99
C LEU A 85 12.08 5.49 2.05
N ASN A 86 12.08 6.82 2.08
CA ASN A 86 12.98 7.59 1.22
C ASN A 86 14.43 7.50 1.71
N THR A 87 14.66 7.18 3.00
CA THR A 87 15.99 7.24 3.62
C THR A 87 16.68 5.89 3.75
N ILE A 88 15.99 4.79 3.41
CA ILE A 88 16.51 3.42 3.55
C ILE A 88 17.02 2.94 2.19
N GLU A 89 18.33 2.82 2.05
CA GLU A 89 19.04 2.44 0.82
C GLU A 89 18.86 0.98 0.41
N CYS A 90 18.53 0.12 1.37
CA CYS A 90 18.38 -1.30 1.15
C CYS A 90 16.91 -1.60 0.77
N PRO A 91 16.62 -2.09 -0.44
CA PRO A 91 15.25 -2.45 -0.83
C PRO A 91 14.60 -3.49 0.09
N ALA A 92 15.38 -4.48 0.53
CA ALA A 92 14.92 -5.51 1.46
C ALA A 92 14.50 -4.92 2.82
N GLU A 93 15.30 -4.01 3.37
CA GLU A 93 14.98 -3.36 4.63
C GLU A 93 13.77 -2.42 4.51
N ARG A 94 13.61 -1.71 3.38
CA ARG A 94 12.40 -0.90 3.12
C ARG A 94 11.13 -1.74 3.20
N GLU A 95 11.16 -2.92 2.61
CA GLU A 95 10.04 -3.85 2.67
C GLU A 95 9.78 -4.33 4.09
N GLN A 96 10.82 -4.74 4.82
CA GLN A 96 10.69 -5.16 6.22
C GLN A 96 10.10 -4.06 7.11
N VAL A 97 10.57 -2.81 6.95
CA VAL A 97 10.03 -1.64 7.63
C VAL A 97 8.57 -1.40 7.27
N MET A 98 8.21 -1.52 5.99
CA MET A 98 6.84 -1.38 5.50
C MET A 98 5.91 -2.46 6.07
N LEU A 99 6.35 -3.73 6.09
CA LEU A 99 5.63 -4.85 6.68
C LEU A 99 5.42 -4.65 8.18
N ARG A 100 6.49 -4.28 8.90
CA ARG A 100 6.43 -4.04 10.35
C ARG A 100 5.48 -2.91 10.71
N ALA A 101 5.52 -1.81 9.98
CA ALA A 101 4.60 -0.69 10.18
C ALA A 101 3.14 -1.09 9.91
N TYR A 102 2.90 -1.90 8.88
CA TYR A 102 1.58 -2.43 8.59
C TYR A 102 1.08 -3.36 9.70
N GLU A 103 1.93 -4.25 10.24
CA GLU A 103 1.61 -5.13 11.38
C GLU A 103 1.14 -4.34 12.61
N LEU A 104 1.85 -3.26 12.95
CA LEU A 104 1.54 -2.38 14.07
C LEU A 104 0.24 -1.58 13.87
N SER A 105 -0.22 -1.43 12.63
CA SER A 105 -1.49 -0.74 12.36
C SER A 105 -2.70 -1.63 12.65
N ARG A 106 -3.69 -1.10 13.38
CA ARG A 106 -4.99 -1.74 13.61
C ARG A 106 -6.02 -1.36 12.55
N VAL A 107 -5.99 -0.11 12.06
CA VAL A 107 -6.98 0.40 11.10
C VAL A 107 -6.32 0.87 9.81
N HIS A 108 -5.31 1.74 9.88
CA HIS A 108 -4.63 2.28 8.70
C HIS A 108 -3.11 2.38 8.89
N LEU A 109 -2.37 2.04 7.85
CA LEU A 109 -0.99 2.50 7.65
C LEU A 109 -1.01 3.71 6.71
N VAL A 110 -0.46 4.84 7.15
CA VAL A 110 -0.32 6.05 6.34
C VAL A 110 1.15 6.26 5.99
N VAL A 111 1.44 6.33 4.69
CA VAL A 111 2.81 6.40 4.18
C VAL A 111 3.00 7.65 3.34
N GLY A 112 4.04 8.41 3.67
CA GLY A 112 4.54 9.52 2.89
C GLY A 112 5.77 9.10 2.11
N VAL A 113 5.78 9.36 0.80
CA VAL A 113 6.93 9.14 -0.08
C VAL A 113 7.15 10.32 -1.01
N ILE A 114 8.41 10.57 -1.35
CA ILE A 114 8.77 11.53 -2.39
C ILE A 114 8.41 10.93 -3.76
N ILE A 115 7.47 11.59 -4.45
CA ILE A 115 7.08 11.24 -5.82
C ILE A 115 7.84 12.11 -6.81
N GLN A 116 8.46 11.43 -7.76
CA GLN A 116 9.21 12.01 -8.85
C GLN A 116 8.30 12.31 -10.05
N PRO A 117 8.41 13.49 -10.69
CA PRO A 117 7.94 13.66 -12.05
C PRO A 117 8.76 12.77 -12.99
N GLN A 118 8.13 12.14 -13.99
CA GLN A 118 8.77 11.19 -14.92
C GLN A 118 10.01 11.73 -15.64
N HIS A 119 10.21 13.06 -15.68
CA HIS A 119 11.29 13.73 -16.42
C HIS A 119 12.20 14.62 -15.57
N HIS A 120 12.26 14.44 -14.25
CA HIS A 120 13.20 15.23 -13.45
C HIS A 120 14.66 14.76 -13.71
N LEU A 121 15.61 15.68 -13.63
CA LEU A 121 17.04 15.35 -13.53
C LEU A 121 17.41 15.28 -12.05
N PRO A 122 18.39 14.43 -11.66
CA PRO A 122 18.90 14.42 -10.29
C PRO A 122 19.32 15.83 -9.89
N GLN A 123 19.12 16.20 -8.61
CA GLN A 123 19.66 17.47 -8.11
C GLN A 123 21.17 17.54 -8.40
N ARG A 124 21.70 18.73 -8.72
CA ARG A 124 23.14 18.92 -8.94
C ARG A 124 23.93 18.33 -7.75
N GLY A 125 24.81 17.37 -8.03
CA GLY A 125 25.62 16.69 -7.01
C GLY A 125 25.00 15.42 -6.40
N ALA A 126 23.83 14.96 -6.87
CA ALA A 126 23.28 13.66 -6.52
C ALA A 126 24.04 12.54 -7.24
N VAL A 127 24.63 11.61 -6.48
CA VAL A 127 25.33 10.44 -7.02
C VAL A 127 24.37 9.26 -7.05
N PRO A 128 24.08 8.64 -8.21
CA PRO A 128 23.25 7.44 -8.26
C PRO A 128 23.79 6.35 -7.33
N TYR A 129 22.93 5.75 -6.53
CA TYR A 129 23.28 4.69 -5.59
C TYR A 129 22.09 3.76 -5.41
N ASN A 130 22.26 2.47 -5.67
CA ASN A 130 21.17 1.49 -5.77
C ASN A 130 20.04 2.01 -6.68
N ASP A 131 18.82 2.14 -6.15
CA ASP A 131 17.63 2.63 -6.85
C ASP A 131 17.24 4.07 -6.48
N GLY A 132 18.18 4.83 -5.91
CA GLY A 132 18.03 6.23 -5.51
C GLY A 132 19.34 7.01 -5.66
N TYR A 133 19.53 8.00 -4.78
CA TYR A 133 20.68 8.90 -4.85
C TYR A 133 21.33 9.12 -3.50
N LEU A 134 22.66 9.21 -3.48
CA LEU A 134 23.40 9.79 -2.36
C LEU A 134 23.43 11.31 -2.49
N THR A 135 23.14 11.98 -1.38
CA THR A 135 23.24 13.43 -1.27
C THR A 135 24.63 13.84 -0.81
N ARG A 136 24.96 15.13 -0.93
CA ARG A 136 26.20 15.72 -0.38
C ARG A 136 26.37 15.52 1.14
N TRP A 137 25.29 15.18 1.86
CA TRP A 137 25.29 14.97 3.30
C TRP A 137 25.46 13.49 3.69
N GLN A 138 25.82 12.63 2.72
CA GLN A 138 25.91 11.17 2.89
C GLN A 138 24.60 10.52 3.35
N THR A 139 23.46 11.13 3.01
CA THR A 139 22.14 10.50 3.15
C THR A 139 21.74 9.86 1.83
N PHE A 140 20.89 8.83 1.91
CA PHE A 140 20.22 8.24 0.75
C PHE A 140 18.84 8.88 0.55
N GLU A 141 18.44 9.06 -0.70
CA GLU A 141 17.10 9.52 -1.06
C GLU A 141 16.52 8.68 -2.21
N LYS A 142 15.53 7.83 -1.91
CA LYS A 142 14.72 7.13 -2.91
C LYS A 142 13.62 8.05 -3.43
N HIS A 143 13.52 8.19 -4.74
CA HIS A 143 12.36 8.81 -5.39
C HIS A 143 11.50 7.76 -6.09
N TRP A 144 10.19 7.90 -5.99
CA TRP A 144 9.23 6.93 -6.52
C TRP A 144 8.46 7.48 -7.70
N LEU A 145 8.19 6.65 -8.70
CA LEU A 145 7.09 6.91 -9.62
C LEU A 145 5.78 6.51 -8.93
N ALA A 146 4.73 7.33 -9.08
CA ALA A 146 3.45 7.11 -8.40
C ALA A 146 2.83 5.73 -8.72
N ASN A 147 2.98 5.27 -9.97
CA ASN A 147 2.48 3.95 -10.39
C ASN A 147 3.31 2.81 -9.79
N ASP A 148 4.63 2.97 -9.68
CA ASP A 148 5.51 1.95 -9.11
C ASP A 148 5.27 1.80 -7.62
N PHE A 149 5.12 2.90 -6.88
CA PHE A 149 4.79 2.83 -5.45
C PHE A 149 3.45 2.12 -5.22
N ARG A 150 2.42 2.46 -6.02
CA ARG A 150 1.11 1.80 -5.94
C ARG A 150 1.22 0.30 -6.23
N ALA A 151 1.94 -0.08 -7.29
CA ALA A 151 2.16 -1.47 -7.67
C ALA A 151 2.91 -2.25 -6.58
N TRP A 152 3.93 -1.63 -5.97
CA TRP A 152 4.72 -2.19 -4.89
C TRP A 152 3.86 -2.51 -3.65
N VAL A 153 3.01 -1.56 -3.21
CA VAL A 153 2.05 -1.78 -2.11
C VAL A 153 1.06 -2.90 -2.44
N GLU A 154 0.53 -2.93 -3.68
CA GLU A 154 -0.39 -3.98 -4.12
C GLU A 154 0.24 -5.37 -4.10
N ALA A 155 1.53 -5.50 -4.44
CA ALA A 155 2.21 -6.79 -4.38
C ALA A 155 2.33 -7.33 -2.95
N ILE A 156 2.82 -6.47 -2.04
CA ILE A 156 3.09 -6.84 -0.64
C ILE A 156 1.78 -7.16 0.09
N PHE A 157 0.79 -6.27 -0.02
CA PHE A 157 -0.42 -6.34 0.80
C PHE A 157 -1.63 -6.89 0.06
N GLY A 158 -1.63 -6.95 -1.27
CA GLY A 158 -2.83 -7.27 -2.03
C GLY A 158 -3.88 -6.14 -2.00
N ILE A 159 -3.52 -4.94 -1.57
CA ILE A 159 -4.44 -3.82 -1.36
C ILE A 159 -3.99 -2.64 -2.20
N SER A 160 -4.91 -2.05 -2.96
CA SER A 160 -4.67 -0.76 -3.62
C SER A 160 -4.64 0.36 -2.57
N PRO A 161 -3.53 1.10 -2.42
CA PRO A 161 -3.49 2.24 -1.49
C PRO A 161 -4.45 3.35 -1.94
N ARG A 162 -5.18 3.94 -1.00
CA ARG A 162 -5.98 5.15 -1.23
C ARG A 162 -5.05 6.36 -1.20
N ARG A 163 -5.01 7.15 -2.29
CA ARG A 163 -4.23 8.40 -2.33
C ARG A 163 -4.96 9.49 -1.52
N LEU A 164 -4.26 10.09 -0.56
CA LEU A 164 -4.74 11.24 0.22
C LEU A 164 -4.31 12.57 -0.43
N ALA A 165 -3.05 12.62 -0.87
CA ALA A 165 -2.45 13.74 -1.61
C ALA A 165 -1.30 13.21 -2.48
N GLN A 166 -0.58 14.08 -3.20
CA GLN A 166 0.61 13.65 -3.94
C GLN A 166 1.66 13.11 -2.96
N GLY A 167 2.06 11.85 -3.13
CA GLY A 167 3.01 11.18 -2.25
C GLY A 167 2.48 10.79 -0.88
N ALA A 168 1.19 10.97 -0.59
CA ALA A 168 0.57 10.57 0.66
C ALA A 168 -0.49 9.49 0.41
N TYR A 169 -0.31 8.33 1.04
CA TYR A 169 -1.14 7.15 0.81
C TYR A 169 -1.65 6.56 2.12
N CYS A 170 -2.88 6.07 2.11
CA CYS A 170 -3.53 5.39 3.21
C CYS A 170 -3.81 3.95 2.78
N ILE A 171 -3.31 2.99 3.56
CA ILE A 171 -3.46 1.55 3.33
C ILE A 171 -4.35 1.01 4.46
N PRO A 172 -5.58 0.58 4.18
CA PRO A 172 -6.44 0.00 5.21
C PRO A 172 -5.92 -1.35 5.65
N LYS A 173 -6.08 -1.66 6.95
CA LYS A 173 -5.83 -2.99 7.49
C LYS A 173 -6.88 -3.96 6.94
N GLN A 174 -6.42 -5.04 6.33
CA GLN A 174 -7.28 -6.16 5.92
C GLN A 174 -6.63 -7.50 6.29
N PRO A 175 -7.43 -8.55 6.52
CA PRO A 175 -6.94 -9.93 6.57
C PRO A 175 -6.41 -10.28 5.18
N THR A 176 -5.11 -10.19 4.99
CA THR A 176 -4.44 -10.45 3.71
C THR A 176 -3.19 -11.30 3.96
N LEU A 177 -2.88 -12.20 3.03
CA LEU A 177 -1.61 -12.90 3.05
C LEU A 177 -0.51 -11.90 2.70
N LEU A 178 0.28 -11.54 3.69
CA LEU A 178 1.50 -10.77 3.50
C LEU A 178 2.48 -11.60 2.67
N VAL A 179 2.99 -10.99 1.63
CA VAL A 179 3.95 -11.64 0.74
C VAL A 179 5.28 -10.89 0.87
N PRO A 180 6.20 -11.37 1.72
CA PRO A 180 7.54 -10.82 1.76
C PRO A 180 8.27 -11.16 0.45
N LEU A 181 8.92 -10.18 -0.16
CA LEU A 181 9.65 -10.23 -1.42
C LEU A 181 11.13 -9.86 -1.21
N HIS A 182 11.61 -9.74 0.02
CA HIS A 182 12.96 -9.25 0.31
C HIS A 182 14.08 -10.27 0.05
N SER A 183 13.79 -11.56 -0.14
CA SER A 183 14.78 -12.58 -0.57
C SER A 183 14.35 -13.33 -1.84
N PRO A 184 15.29 -13.82 -2.68
CA PRO A 184 14.99 -14.67 -3.84
C PRO A 184 14.09 -15.86 -3.53
N GLU A 185 14.36 -16.54 -2.41
CA GLU A 185 13.63 -17.72 -1.96
C GLU A 185 12.19 -17.36 -1.59
N LEU A 186 12.01 -16.26 -0.86
CA LEU A 186 10.71 -15.73 -0.49
C LEU A 186 9.91 -15.27 -1.71
N ARG A 187 10.55 -14.65 -2.71
CA ARG A 187 9.91 -14.26 -3.99
C ARG A 187 9.42 -15.48 -4.78
N GLN A 188 10.22 -16.54 -4.85
CA GLN A 188 9.80 -17.77 -5.52
C GLN A 188 8.66 -18.45 -4.76
N GLN A 189 8.74 -18.50 -3.43
CA GLN A 189 7.68 -19.05 -2.60
C GLN A 189 6.37 -18.26 -2.75
N ALA A 190 6.46 -16.94 -2.68
CA ALA A 190 5.40 -16.00 -2.94
C ALA A 190 4.72 -16.25 -4.29
N LEU A 191 5.51 -16.33 -5.35
CA LEU A 191 5.03 -16.56 -6.71
C LEU A 191 4.28 -17.90 -6.80
N ARG A 192 4.85 -18.98 -6.22
CA ARG A 192 4.20 -20.30 -6.18
C ARG A 192 2.87 -20.26 -5.44
N THR A 193 2.81 -19.61 -4.28
CA THR A 193 1.57 -19.48 -3.51
C THR A 193 0.51 -18.68 -4.27
N LEU A 194 0.88 -17.53 -4.84
CA LEU A 194 -0.04 -16.70 -5.63
C LEU A 194 -0.55 -17.43 -6.88
N GLN A 195 0.32 -18.18 -7.56
CA GLN A 195 -0.05 -18.98 -8.73
C GLN A 195 -0.97 -20.13 -8.37
N ALA A 196 -0.70 -20.84 -7.26
CA ALA A 196 -1.56 -21.91 -6.78
C ALA A 196 -2.97 -21.38 -6.44
N GLU A 197 -3.06 -20.26 -5.73
CA GLU A 197 -4.34 -19.63 -5.40
C GLU A 197 -5.10 -19.16 -6.65
N LEU A 198 -4.38 -18.62 -7.65
CA LEU A 198 -4.97 -18.23 -8.93
C LEU A 198 -5.58 -19.43 -9.65
N VAL A 199 -4.85 -20.55 -9.71
CA VAL A 199 -5.33 -21.81 -10.32
C VAL A 199 -6.58 -22.32 -9.60
N GLU A 200 -6.60 -22.31 -8.26
CA GLU A 200 -7.78 -22.73 -7.49
C GLU A 200 -9.01 -21.87 -7.77
N LEU A 201 -8.86 -20.54 -7.83
CA LEU A 201 -9.97 -19.65 -8.16
C LEU A 201 -10.47 -19.87 -9.60
N GLU A 202 -9.56 -20.11 -10.56
CA GLU A 202 -9.91 -20.30 -11.97
C GLU A 202 -10.59 -21.66 -12.27
N LYS A 203 -10.59 -22.62 -11.34
CA LYS A 203 -11.39 -23.86 -11.46
C LYS A 203 -12.90 -23.59 -11.54
N GLN A 204 -13.35 -22.47 -10.99
CA GLN A 204 -14.74 -22.06 -11.05
C GLN A 204 -14.92 -20.93 -12.07
N TRP A 205 -16.12 -20.80 -12.62
CA TRP A 205 -16.39 -19.74 -13.59
C TRP A 205 -16.09 -18.35 -13.02
N VAL A 206 -15.25 -17.61 -13.75
CA VAL A 206 -14.86 -16.23 -13.44
C VAL A 206 -15.65 -15.29 -14.33
N LEU A 207 -16.21 -14.26 -13.71
CA LEU A 207 -16.98 -13.27 -14.43
C LEU A 207 -16.08 -12.49 -15.43
N PRO A 208 -16.55 -12.19 -16.66
CA PRO A 208 -15.82 -11.36 -17.60
C PRO A 208 -15.45 -9.97 -17.04
N ARG A 209 -14.32 -9.41 -17.49
CA ARG A 209 -13.84 -8.10 -17.04
C ARG A 209 -14.81 -6.96 -17.35
N ASP A 210 -15.49 -7.06 -18.48
CA ASP A 210 -16.48 -6.09 -18.94
C ASP A 210 -17.86 -6.26 -18.31
N ALA A 211 -18.06 -7.28 -17.47
CA ALA A 211 -19.35 -7.54 -16.89
C ALA A 211 -19.62 -6.64 -15.66
N HIS A 212 -20.82 -6.08 -15.57
CA HIS A 212 -21.24 -5.19 -14.48
C HIS A 212 -22.64 -5.53 -13.97
N LEU A 213 -22.81 -5.39 -12.67
CA LEU A 213 -24.06 -5.62 -11.96
C LEU A 213 -24.92 -4.35 -12.01
N GLU A 214 -26.19 -4.49 -12.35
CA GLU A 214 -27.14 -3.39 -12.44
C GLU A 214 -28.33 -3.63 -11.50
N ARG A 215 -28.68 -2.60 -10.74
CA ARG A 215 -29.90 -2.55 -9.92
C ARG A 215 -31.03 -1.93 -10.72
N HIS A 216 -32.20 -2.57 -10.69
CA HIS A 216 -33.40 -2.12 -11.38
C HIS A 216 -34.60 -2.14 -10.42
N ARG A 217 -35.62 -1.32 -10.70
CA ARG A 217 -36.88 -1.29 -9.94
C ARG A 217 -38.06 -1.38 -10.90
N ARG A 218 -39.05 -2.23 -10.60
CA ARG A 218 -40.29 -2.36 -11.38
C ARG A 218 -41.44 -2.77 -10.47
N LYS A 219 -42.59 -2.07 -10.58
CA LYS A 219 -43.81 -2.34 -9.81
C LYS A 219 -43.53 -2.50 -8.30
N GLY A 220 -42.78 -1.57 -7.72
CA GLY A 220 -42.43 -1.58 -6.29
C GLY A 220 -41.26 -2.48 -5.88
N HIS A 221 -40.88 -3.48 -6.69
CA HIS A 221 -39.80 -4.42 -6.36
C HIS A 221 -38.45 -4.05 -6.97
N THR A 222 -37.38 -4.32 -6.23
CA THR A 222 -35.99 -4.20 -6.70
C THR A 222 -35.47 -5.55 -7.17
N TYR A 223 -34.82 -5.57 -8.32
CA TYR A 223 -34.15 -6.76 -8.85
C TYR A 223 -32.82 -6.38 -9.49
N TRP A 224 -32.03 -7.40 -9.78
CA TRP A 224 -30.67 -7.27 -10.27
C TRP A 224 -30.49 -8.00 -11.59
N ARG A 225 -29.58 -7.47 -12.41
CA ARG A 225 -29.14 -8.07 -13.66
C ARG A 225 -27.64 -7.93 -13.75
N ILE A 226 -27.00 -8.81 -14.52
CA ILE A 226 -25.60 -8.66 -14.89
C ILE A 226 -25.51 -8.58 -16.41
N LYS A 227 -24.78 -7.58 -16.89
CA LYS A 227 -24.55 -7.33 -18.31
C LYS A 227 -23.09 -7.54 -18.65
N SER A 228 -22.83 -7.93 -19.90
CA SER A 228 -21.51 -8.01 -20.51
C SER A 228 -21.60 -7.46 -21.94
N ARG A 229 -20.53 -6.85 -22.45
CA ARG A 229 -20.48 -6.39 -23.86
C ARG A 229 -20.36 -7.59 -24.81
N SER A 230 -19.74 -8.66 -24.33
CA SER A 230 -19.52 -9.91 -25.04
C SER A 230 -20.52 -11.01 -24.64
N ARG A 231 -20.70 -12.04 -25.48
CA ARG A 231 -21.54 -13.23 -25.21
C ARG A 231 -20.85 -14.21 -24.26
N SER A 232 -20.34 -13.71 -23.15
CA SER A 232 -19.46 -14.41 -22.22
C SER A 232 -20.11 -14.78 -20.89
N LEU A 233 -21.39 -14.43 -20.71
CA LEU A 233 -22.19 -14.91 -19.58
C LEU A 233 -22.73 -16.32 -19.86
N PRO A 234 -23.05 -17.12 -18.82
CA PRO A 234 -23.61 -18.45 -18.93
C PRO A 234 -24.67 -18.60 -20.03
N GLY A 235 -24.48 -19.61 -20.87
CA GLY A 235 -25.33 -19.87 -22.04
C GLY A 235 -25.12 -18.90 -23.21
N GLY A 236 -23.93 -18.28 -23.33
CA GLY A 236 -23.60 -17.39 -24.46
C GLY A 236 -24.38 -16.06 -24.45
N LYS A 237 -24.74 -15.57 -23.26
CA LYS A 237 -25.61 -14.39 -23.09
C LYS A 237 -24.80 -13.11 -22.89
N LYS A 238 -25.42 -11.97 -23.22
CA LYS A 238 -24.93 -10.62 -22.87
C LYS A 238 -25.64 -10.04 -21.63
N LEU A 239 -26.74 -10.67 -21.20
CA LEU A 239 -27.55 -10.27 -20.06
C LEU A 239 -28.02 -11.50 -19.30
N LEU A 240 -27.89 -11.49 -17.98
CA LEU A 240 -28.54 -12.45 -17.10
C LEU A 240 -29.42 -11.72 -16.08
N TYR A 241 -30.66 -12.19 -15.93
CA TYR A 241 -31.53 -11.76 -14.84
C TYR A 241 -31.19 -12.55 -13.58
N LEU A 242 -30.97 -11.84 -12.47
CA LEU A 242 -30.57 -12.44 -11.20
C LEU A 242 -31.72 -12.47 -10.20
N GLY A 243 -32.81 -11.73 -10.42
CA GLY A 243 -33.88 -11.64 -9.41
C GLY A 243 -33.54 -10.66 -8.29
N ARG A 244 -34.12 -10.87 -7.10
CA ARG A 244 -33.91 -10.04 -5.92
C ARG A 244 -32.55 -10.36 -5.26
N ALA A 245 -32.16 -9.57 -4.26
CA ALA A 245 -30.86 -9.73 -3.58
C ALA A 245 -30.75 -11.02 -2.74
N ASP A 246 -31.88 -11.63 -2.41
CA ASP A 246 -32.00 -12.89 -1.64
C ASP A 246 -32.05 -14.14 -2.55
N SER A 247 -31.92 -14.00 -3.87
CA SER A 247 -31.99 -15.14 -4.78
C SER A 247 -30.66 -15.88 -4.90
N ASP A 248 -30.73 -17.19 -5.19
CA ASP A 248 -29.54 -18.00 -5.50
C ASP A 248 -28.76 -17.47 -6.71
N ALA A 249 -29.47 -16.96 -7.72
CA ALA A 249 -28.84 -16.43 -8.92
C ALA A 249 -28.03 -15.16 -8.59
N TYR A 250 -28.53 -14.30 -7.70
CA TYR A 250 -27.80 -13.15 -7.22
C TYR A 250 -26.59 -13.57 -6.39
N ALA A 251 -26.76 -14.50 -5.44
CA ALA A 251 -25.67 -15.01 -4.61
C ALA A 251 -24.53 -15.61 -5.46
N ARG A 252 -24.86 -16.46 -6.45
CA ARG A 252 -23.87 -17.03 -7.39
C ARG A 252 -23.17 -15.96 -8.22
N ALA A 253 -23.89 -14.94 -8.69
CA ALA A 253 -23.30 -13.83 -9.45
C ALA A 253 -22.35 -12.99 -8.59
N MET A 254 -22.71 -12.73 -7.33
CA MET A 254 -21.84 -12.03 -6.37
C MET A 254 -20.58 -12.83 -6.07
N ALA A 255 -20.68 -14.14 -5.87
CA ALA A 255 -19.51 -15.01 -5.69
C ALA A 255 -18.60 -14.99 -6.94
N ALA A 256 -19.17 -15.02 -8.15
CA ALA A 256 -18.40 -14.92 -9.40
C ALA A 256 -17.73 -13.54 -9.59
N LEU A 257 -18.40 -12.47 -9.14
CA LEU A 257 -17.86 -11.11 -9.14
C LEU A 257 -16.68 -10.98 -8.17
N GLN A 258 -16.85 -11.44 -6.92
CA GLN A 258 -15.79 -11.48 -5.90
C GLN A 258 -14.59 -12.31 -6.39
N ARG A 259 -14.83 -13.47 -6.99
CA ARG A 259 -13.80 -14.32 -7.59
C ARG A 259 -13.05 -13.60 -8.71
N ARG A 260 -13.75 -12.90 -9.61
CA ARG A 260 -13.11 -12.09 -10.66
C ARG A 260 -12.19 -11.03 -10.06
N ASP A 261 -12.65 -10.34 -9.03
CA ASP A 261 -11.87 -9.28 -8.40
C ASP A 261 -10.63 -9.86 -7.69
N ALA A 262 -10.74 -11.02 -7.04
CA ALA A 262 -9.63 -11.78 -6.47
C ALA A 262 -8.64 -12.28 -7.55
N VAL A 263 -9.11 -12.88 -8.65
CA VAL A 263 -8.30 -13.31 -9.80
C VAL A 263 -7.53 -12.13 -10.40
N ASN A 264 -8.20 -10.99 -10.60
CA ASN A 264 -7.55 -9.78 -11.10
C ASN A 264 -6.48 -9.26 -10.13
N LEU A 265 -6.72 -9.34 -8.83
CA LEU A 265 -5.74 -8.98 -7.82
C LEU A 265 -4.53 -9.91 -7.86
N LEU A 266 -4.72 -11.23 -7.84
CA LEU A 266 -3.63 -12.21 -7.90
C LEU A 266 -2.79 -12.05 -9.17
N ARG A 267 -3.44 -11.88 -10.34
CA ARG A 267 -2.72 -11.61 -11.60
C ARG A 267 -1.87 -10.34 -11.53
N ARG A 268 -2.38 -9.27 -10.91
CA ARG A 268 -1.58 -8.06 -10.66
C ARG A 268 -0.40 -8.34 -9.73
N ARG A 269 -0.63 -9.03 -8.61
CA ARG A 269 0.43 -9.40 -7.65
C ARG A 269 1.52 -10.22 -8.31
N ILE A 270 1.16 -11.27 -9.05
CA ILE A 270 2.07 -12.11 -9.84
C ILE A 270 2.89 -11.26 -10.82
N ALA A 271 2.23 -10.40 -11.60
CA ALA A 271 2.92 -9.54 -12.56
C ALA A 271 3.90 -8.58 -11.89
N VAL A 272 3.58 -8.04 -10.70
CA VAL A 272 4.50 -7.18 -9.95
C VAL A 272 5.69 -7.99 -9.43
N VAL A 273 5.47 -9.17 -8.85
CA VAL A 273 6.55 -10.05 -8.39
C VAL A 273 7.49 -10.37 -9.56
N GLN A 274 6.94 -10.74 -10.71
CA GLN A 274 7.74 -11.05 -11.90
C GLN A 274 8.47 -9.84 -12.49
N LYS A 275 7.87 -8.65 -12.48
CA LYS A 275 8.45 -7.46 -13.12
C LYS A 275 9.56 -6.80 -12.28
N TYR A 276 9.43 -6.79 -10.96
CA TYR A 276 10.29 -5.99 -10.08
C TYR A 276 11.25 -6.83 -9.23
N TYR A 277 11.13 -8.16 -9.25
CA TYR A 277 11.87 -9.02 -8.34
C TYR A 277 12.52 -10.26 -8.98
N LEU A 278 12.21 -10.55 -10.25
CA LEU A 278 12.91 -11.50 -11.12
C LEU A 278 13.51 -10.73 -12.29
#